data_AF-A0A829HBW9-F1
#
_entry.id   AF-A0A829HBW9-F1
#
_cell.length_a   1.000
_cell.length_b   1.000
_cell.length_c   1.000
_cell.angle_alpha   90.00
_cell.angle_beta   90.00
_cell.angle_gamma   90.00
#
_symmetry.space_group_name_H-M   'P 1'
#
loop_
_entity.id
_entity.type
_entity.pdbx_description
1 polymer ?
#
loop_
_entity_poly.entity_id
_entity_poly.type
_entity_poly.pdbx_seq_one_letter_code
_entity_poly.pdbx_strand_id
1 'polypeptide(L)'
;AGPSGLSAAIKIRQLAIENNLPDLSVCVVEKGSEVGAYILSDVVLEPRTMNEFFPNWKEEGAPLNVPIAGDETYFLLSDSKAQKMPHWMVPKSMHNDGNYVVSLGDALQNITWVTLEGGGGPNYPNM
;
A
#
# COMPACT_ATOMS: atom_id res chain seq x y z
N ALA A 1 -7.70 7.49 2.35
CA ALA A 1 -6.85 7.19 3.50
C ALA A 1 -5.52 6.70 2.97
N GLY A 2 -4.42 6.91 3.71
CA GLY A 2 -3.10 6.38 3.35
C GLY A 2 -2.91 4.92 3.76
N PRO A 3 -1.82 4.26 3.29
CA PRO A 3 -1.55 2.85 3.60
C PRO A 3 -1.43 2.60 5.10
N SER A 4 -0.77 3.47 5.87
CA SER A 4 -0.61 3.29 7.32
C SER A 4 -1.95 3.32 8.08
N GLY A 5 -2.83 4.27 7.76
CA GLY A 5 -4.14 4.40 8.39
C GLY A 5 -5.06 3.22 8.05
N LEU A 6 -5.03 2.76 6.80
CA LEU A 6 -5.78 1.58 6.36
C LEU A 6 -5.24 0.30 7.00
N SER A 7 -3.92 0.11 7.06
CA SER A 7 -3.28 -1.00 7.76
C SER A 7 -3.68 -1.07 9.23
N ALA A 8 -3.69 0.08 9.92
CA ALA A 8 -4.15 0.15 11.30
C ALA A 8 -5.63 -0.25 11.43
N ALA A 9 -6.49 0.27 10.57
CA ALA A 9 -7.92 -0.03 10.60
C ALA A 9 -8.20 -1.53 10.36
N ILE A 10 -7.51 -2.14 9.38
CA ILE A 10 -7.58 -3.58 9.12
C ILE A 10 -7.14 -4.36 10.34
N LYS A 11 -5.97 -4.04 10.90
CA LYS A 11 -5.43 -4.83 12.01
C LYS A 11 -6.31 -4.72 13.26
N ILE A 12 -6.88 -3.54 13.54
CA ILE A 12 -7.85 -3.36 14.63
C ILE A 12 -9.08 -4.24 14.41
N ARG A 13 -9.63 -4.29 13.18
CA ARG A 13 -10.79 -5.14 12.88
C ARG A 13 -10.47 -6.63 12.96
N GLN A 14 -9.33 -7.07 12.45
CA GLN A 14 -8.87 -8.46 12.60
C GLN A 14 -8.77 -8.84 14.08
N LEU A 15 -8.14 -8.00 14.90
CA LEU A 15 -8.04 -8.22 16.35
C LEU A 15 -9.41 -8.22 17.04
N ALA A 16 -10.35 -7.37 16.61
CA ALA A 16 -11.71 -7.37 17.15
C ALA A 16 -12.43 -8.70 16.90
N ILE A 17 -12.29 -9.26 15.69
CA ILE A 17 -12.84 -10.57 15.33
C ILE A 17 -12.18 -11.67 16.17
N GLU A 18 -10.85 -11.68 16.24
CA GLU A 18 -10.07 -12.65 17.03
C GLU A 18 -10.43 -12.64 18.52
N ASN A 19 -10.76 -11.48 19.08
CA ASN A 19 -11.11 -11.30 20.50
C ASN A 19 -12.63 -11.28 20.76
N ASN A 20 -13.45 -11.64 19.76
CA ASN A 20 -14.91 -11.69 19.88
C ASN A 20 -15.54 -10.35 20.35
N LEU A 21 -15.09 -9.24 19.76
CA LEU A 21 -15.57 -7.88 19.98
C LEU A 21 -16.33 -7.36 18.72
N PRO A 22 -17.48 -7.95 18.36
CA PRO A 22 -18.18 -7.62 17.10
C PRO A 22 -18.65 -6.17 17.04
N ASP A 23 -18.90 -5.55 18.19
CA ASP A 23 -19.41 -4.17 18.29
C ASP A 23 -18.31 -3.10 18.11
N LEU A 24 -17.03 -3.49 18.07
CA LEU A 24 -15.94 -2.54 17.93
C LEU A 24 -15.90 -1.97 16.50
N SER A 25 -16.41 -0.75 16.36
CA SER A 25 -16.41 -0.03 15.08
C SER A 25 -15.17 0.82 14.86
N VAL A 26 -14.66 0.79 13.63
CA VAL A 26 -13.51 1.58 13.18
C VAL A 26 -13.96 2.52 12.07
N CYS A 27 -13.78 3.82 12.28
CA CYS A 27 -14.04 4.85 11.28
C CYS A 27 -12.71 5.37 10.74
N VAL A 28 -12.58 5.42 9.41
CA VAL A 28 -11.43 6.01 8.73
C VAL A 28 -11.91 7.26 8.00
N VAL A 29 -11.39 8.41 8.39
CA VAL A 29 -11.71 9.69 7.76
C VAL A 29 -10.63 10.03 6.73
N GLU A 30 -11.04 10.33 5.50
CA GLU A 30 -10.19 10.77 4.41
C GLU A 30 -10.73 12.10 3.86
N LYS A 31 -9.83 12.99 3.47
CA LYS A 31 -10.16 14.29 2.87
C LYS A 31 -10.52 14.15 1.38
N GLY A 32 -9.88 13.21 0.68
CA GLY A 32 -10.11 12.87 -0.73
C GLY A 32 -11.55 12.46 -1.02
N SER A 33 -11.98 12.70 -2.26
CA SER A 33 -13.28 12.24 -2.78
C SER A 33 -13.43 10.72 -2.78
N GLU A 34 -12.29 10.02 -2.75
CA GLU A 34 -12.18 8.56 -2.66
C GLU A 34 -10.90 8.19 -1.89
N VAL A 35 -10.82 6.94 -1.44
CA VAL A 35 -9.58 6.39 -0.87
C VAL A 35 -8.47 6.48 -1.94
N GLY A 36 -7.26 6.87 -1.56
CA GLY A 36 -6.15 6.99 -2.51
C GLY A 36 -6.11 8.28 -3.35
N ALA A 37 -7.16 9.11 -3.37
CA ALA A 37 -7.25 10.30 -4.24
C ALA A 37 -6.08 11.31 -4.11
N TYR A 38 -5.50 11.42 -2.92
CA TYR A 38 -4.37 12.32 -2.64
C TYR A 38 -3.03 11.58 -2.54
N ILE A 39 -2.95 10.32 -2.97
CA ILE A 39 -1.71 9.57 -3.02
C ILE A 39 -1.09 9.75 -4.41
N LEU A 40 0.01 10.49 -4.44
CA LEU A 40 0.85 10.64 -5.63
C LEU A 40 2.15 9.86 -5.39
N SER A 41 2.16 8.57 -5.72
CA SER A 41 3.38 7.76 -5.67
C SER A 41 3.21 6.50 -6.51
N ASP A 42 4.17 6.27 -7.39
CA ASP A 42 4.58 4.91 -7.71
C ASP A 42 5.48 4.41 -6.58
N VAL A 43 5.38 3.14 -6.23
CA VAL A 43 6.11 2.56 -5.11
C VAL A 43 6.69 1.21 -5.48
N VAL A 44 7.89 0.94 -4.96
CA VAL A 44 8.40 -0.42 -4.86
C VAL A 44 7.89 -1.02 -3.55
N LEU A 45 6.97 -1.96 -3.67
CA LEU A 45 6.27 -2.56 -2.54
C LEU A 45 6.89 -3.92 -2.18
N GLU A 46 7.35 -4.05 -0.93
CA GLU A 46 7.71 -5.34 -0.34
C GLU A 46 6.43 -6.09 0.10
N PRO A 47 6.17 -7.32 -0.38
CA PRO A 47 4.87 -7.96 -0.22
C PRO A 47 4.63 -8.55 1.18
N ARG A 48 5.54 -8.40 2.15
CA ARG A 48 5.38 -9.03 3.48
C ARG A 48 4.13 -8.57 4.19
N THR A 49 3.85 -7.27 4.20
CA THR A 49 2.64 -6.74 4.83
C THR A 49 1.36 -7.28 4.16
N MET A 50 1.40 -7.50 2.84
CA MET A 50 0.29 -8.14 2.13
C MET A 50 0.15 -9.60 2.53
N ASN A 51 1.25 -10.34 2.65
CA ASN A 51 1.23 -11.73 3.11
C ASN A 51 0.72 -11.85 4.56
N GLU A 52 1.00 -10.86 5.42
CA GLU A 52 0.56 -10.82 6.81
C GLU A 52 -0.93 -10.49 6.94
N PHE A 53 -1.44 -9.52 6.18
CA PHE A 53 -2.85 -9.10 6.28
C PHE A 53 -3.79 -9.95 5.43
N PHE A 54 -3.33 -10.40 4.27
CA PHE A 54 -4.13 -11.04 3.23
C PHE A 54 -3.39 -12.23 2.62
N PRO A 55 -3.27 -13.37 3.31
CA PRO A 55 -2.41 -14.48 2.86
C PRO A 55 -2.67 -14.98 1.43
N ASN A 56 -3.90 -14.84 0.93
CA ASN A 56 -4.34 -15.27 -0.40
C ASN A 56 -4.53 -14.09 -1.39
N TRP A 57 -3.85 -12.95 -1.16
CA TRP A 57 -4.05 -11.73 -1.97
C TRP A 57 -3.82 -11.93 -3.47
N LYS A 58 -3.00 -12.92 -3.86
CA LYS A 58 -2.71 -13.24 -5.27
C LYS A 58 -3.92 -13.89 -5.93
N GLU A 59 -4.54 -14.86 -5.27
CA GLU A 59 -5.74 -15.54 -5.76
C GLU A 59 -6.98 -14.62 -5.71
N GLU A 60 -7.02 -13.71 -4.74
CA GLU A 60 -8.09 -12.72 -4.58
C GLU A 60 -7.97 -11.53 -5.55
N GLY A 61 -6.94 -11.51 -6.39
CA GLY A 61 -6.80 -10.54 -7.47
C GLY A 61 -6.35 -9.15 -7.01
N ALA A 62 -5.57 -9.05 -5.94
CA ALA A 62 -5.04 -7.77 -5.50
C ALA A 62 -4.18 -7.12 -6.61
N PRO A 63 -4.17 -5.78 -6.71
CA PRO A 63 -3.57 -5.04 -7.83
C PRO A 63 -2.03 -4.96 -7.80
N LEU A 64 -1.35 -6.07 -7.46
CA LEU A 64 0.11 -6.21 -7.38
C LEU A 64 0.59 -7.13 -8.52
N ASN A 65 0.51 -6.63 -9.75
CA ASN A 65 0.67 -7.46 -10.96
C ASN A 65 2.06 -7.37 -11.61
N VAL A 66 2.89 -6.41 -11.21
CA VAL A 66 4.18 -6.12 -11.86
C VAL A 66 5.33 -6.46 -10.92
N PRO A 67 5.85 -7.71 -10.93
CA PRO A 67 7.04 -8.05 -10.17
C PRO A 67 8.25 -7.31 -10.74
N ILE A 68 9.19 -6.93 -9.87
CA ILE A 68 10.42 -6.26 -10.31
C ILE A 68 11.30 -7.24 -11.08
N ALA A 69 11.69 -6.84 -12.30
CA ALA A 69 12.52 -7.63 -13.19
C ALA A 69 14.03 -7.52 -12.87
N GLY A 70 14.44 -6.45 -12.18
CA GLY A 70 15.81 -6.23 -11.76
C GLY A 70 16.06 -4.79 -11.36
N ASP A 71 17.17 -4.58 -10.66
CA ASP A 71 17.58 -3.28 -10.15
C ASP A 71 18.84 -2.78 -10.84
N GLU A 72 18.86 -1.49 -11.17
CA GLU A 72 20.06 -0.80 -11.60
C GLU A 72 20.24 0.48 -10.80
N THR A 73 21.44 0.67 -10.25
CA THR A 73 21.81 1.91 -9.55
C THR A 73 22.93 2.59 -10.31
N TYR A 74 22.78 3.89 -10.53
CA TYR A 74 23.76 4.71 -11.25
C TYR A 74 24.21 5.88 -10.38
N PHE A 75 25.52 6.16 -10.41
CA PHE A 75 26.04 7.45 -9.99
C PHE A 75 25.98 8.42 -11.16
N LEU A 76 25.30 9.54 -10.98
CA LEU A 76 25.26 10.63 -11.95
C LEU A 76 26.47 11.54 -11.68
N LEU A 77 27.43 11.53 -12.59
CA LEU A 77 28.71 12.24 -12.43
C LEU A 77 28.72 13.60 -13.13
N SER A 78 27.91 13.76 -14.18
CA SER A 78 27.66 15.03 -14.87
C SER A 78 26.30 14.99 -15.57
N ASP A 79 25.94 16.07 -16.26
CA ASP A 79 24.79 16.16 -17.16
C ASP A 79 24.78 15.09 -18.28
N SER A 80 25.95 14.67 -18.74
CA SER A 80 26.13 13.70 -19.83
C SER A 80 26.76 12.37 -19.41
N LYS A 81 27.06 12.14 -18.12
CA LYS A 81 27.79 10.95 -17.66
C LYS A 81 27.15 10.31 -16.44
N ALA A 82 26.84 9.03 -16.57
CA ALA A 82 26.44 8.15 -15.48
C ALA A 82 27.34 6.91 -15.42
N GLN A 83 27.55 6.36 -14.23
CA GLN A 83 28.29 5.12 -14.03
C GLN A 83 27.42 4.12 -13.26
N LYS A 84 27.18 2.96 -13.86
CA LYS A 84 26.46 1.86 -13.21
C LYS A 84 27.27 1.33 -12.04
N MET A 85 26.63 1.19 -10.88
CA MET A 85 27.22 0.55 -9.72
C MET A 85 27.13 -0.98 -9.87
N PRO A 86 28.23 -1.72 -9.69
CA PRO A 86 28.19 -3.17 -9.54
C PRO A 86 27.21 -3.58 -8.44
N HIS A 87 26.32 -4.54 -8.74
CA HIS A 87 25.20 -4.93 -7.89
C HIS A 87 25.61 -5.29 -6.45
N TRP A 88 26.74 -5.97 -6.26
CA TRP A 88 27.23 -6.37 -4.93
C TRP A 88 27.67 -5.20 -4.03
N MET A 89 27.88 -4.00 -4.58
CA MET A 89 28.16 -2.78 -3.81
C MET A 89 26.89 -1.99 -3.47
N VAL A 90 25.76 -2.32 -4.09
CA VAL A 90 24.47 -1.70 -3.78
C VAL A 90 24.06 -2.09 -2.37
N PRO A 91 23.58 -1.15 -1.53
CA PRO A 91 23.03 -1.49 -0.23
C PRO A 91 21.91 -2.53 -0.37
N LYS A 92 21.91 -3.55 0.50
CA LYS A 92 20.88 -4.61 0.47
C LYS A 92 19.45 -4.08 0.56
N SER A 93 19.25 -2.95 1.22
CA SER A 93 17.93 -2.28 1.32
C SER A 93 17.40 -1.74 -0.01
N MET A 94 18.23 -1.69 -1.05
CA MET A 94 17.86 -1.26 -2.40
C MET A 94 17.73 -2.44 -3.37
N HIS A 95 17.85 -3.69 -2.87
CA HIS A 95 17.60 -4.88 -3.67
C HIS A 95 16.12 -5.21 -3.57
N ASN A 96 15.47 -5.38 -4.72
CA ASN A 96 14.03 -5.50 -4.82
C ASN A 96 13.58 -6.86 -5.37
N ASP A 97 14.42 -7.89 -5.21
CA ASP A 97 14.06 -9.27 -5.50
C ASP A 97 12.77 -9.66 -4.76
N GLY A 98 11.73 -10.01 -5.50
CA GLY A 98 10.43 -10.39 -4.94
C GLY A 98 9.49 -9.21 -4.59
N ASN A 99 9.91 -7.97 -4.84
CA ASN A 99 9.07 -6.79 -4.69
C ASN A 99 8.26 -6.49 -5.96
N TYR A 100 7.30 -5.57 -5.85
CA TYR A 100 6.39 -5.20 -6.93
C TYR A 100 6.45 -3.69 -7.22
N VAL A 101 6.35 -3.31 -8.50
CA VAL A 101 6.08 -1.92 -8.88
C VAL A 101 4.56 -1.71 -8.85
N VAL A 102 4.12 -0.69 -8.12
CA VAL A 102 2.69 -0.45 -7.90
C VAL A 102 2.39 1.05 -7.99
N SER A 103 1.30 1.41 -8.66
CA SER A 103 0.67 2.72 -8.47
C SER A 103 -0.09 2.68 -7.15
N LEU A 104 0.41 3.35 -6.12
CA LEU A 104 -0.13 3.19 -4.77
C LEU A 104 -1.56 3.76 -4.65
N GLY A 105 -1.85 4.85 -5.36
CA GLY A 105 -3.21 5.40 -5.42
C GLY A 105 -4.19 4.40 -6.02
N ASP A 106 -3.84 3.83 -7.17
CA ASP A 106 -4.65 2.82 -7.86
C ASP A 106 -4.82 1.55 -7.01
N ALA A 107 -3.73 1.07 -6.39
CA ALA A 107 -3.80 -0.09 -5.51
C ALA A 107 -4.73 0.14 -4.32
N LEU A 108 -4.72 1.33 -3.72
CA LEU A 108 -5.65 1.64 -2.63
C LEU A 108 -7.08 1.93 -3.09
N GLN A 109 -7.32 2.19 -4.37
CA GLN A 109 -8.68 2.30 -4.91
C GLN A 109 -9.27 0.93 -5.27
N ASN A 110 -8.43 0.04 -5.79
CA ASN A 110 -8.85 -1.26 -6.30
C ASN A 110 -8.83 -2.39 -5.24
N ILE A 111 -8.31 -2.13 -4.04
CA ILE A 111 -8.54 -3.00 -2.88
C ILE A 111 -9.92 -2.68 -2.31
N THR A 112 -10.80 -3.69 -2.23
CA THR A 112 -12.10 -3.54 -1.57
C THR A 112 -11.88 -3.48 -0.06
N TRP A 113 -11.86 -2.27 0.49
CA TRP A 113 -11.86 -2.05 1.93
C TRP A 113 -13.25 -2.38 2.48
N VAL A 114 -13.43 -3.60 2.99
CA VAL A 114 -14.69 -3.99 3.62
C VAL A 114 -14.86 -3.19 4.92
N THR A 115 -15.54 -2.05 4.85
CA THR A 115 -16.16 -1.43 6.01
C THR A 115 -17.49 -2.11 6.23
N LEU A 116 -17.65 -2.83 7.34
CA LEU A 116 -18.86 -3.61 7.63
C LEU A 116 -20.14 -2.77 7.78
N GLU A 117 -20.08 -1.42 7.77
CA GLU A 117 -21.28 -0.58 7.66
C GLU A 117 -21.04 0.71 6.85
N GLY A 118 -21.89 0.90 5.82
CA GLY A 118 -22.53 2.17 5.46
C GLY A 118 -21.67 3.31 4.92
N GLY A 119 -21.76 3.55 3.60
CA GLY A 119 -21.34 4.79 2.92
C GLY A 119 -22.18 6.03 3.31
N GLY A 120 -22.23 6.35 4.60
CA GLY A 120 -22.77 7.59 5.14
C GLY A 120 -21.71 8.25 6.00
N GLY A 121 -20.75 8.93 5.38
CA GLY A 121 -19.84 9.81 6.11
C GLY A 121 -20.63 10.88 6.89
N PRO A 122 -20.05 11.47 7.96
CA PRO A 122 -20.71 12.54 8.70
C PRO A 122 -21.04 13.72 7.76
N ASN A 123 -22.33 14.02 7.65
CA ASN A 123 -22.83 15.22 6.98
C ASN A 123 -22.66 16.41 7.94
N TYR A 124 -21.89 17.43 7.53
CA TYR A 124 -21.72 18.67 8.28
C TYR A 124 -22.49 19.80 7.57
N PRO A 125 -23.82 19.91 7.73
CA PRO A 125 -24.63 20.88 7.01
C PRO A 125 -24.40 22.35 7.44
N ASN A 126 -23.52 22.59 8.41
CA ASN A 126 -23.21 23.92 8.95
C ASN A 126 -21.69 24.22 9.00
N MET A 127 -20.88 23.54 8.19
CA MET A 127 -19.49 23.95 7.87
C MET A 127 -19.35 24.24 6.39
#